data_AF-A0AAJ1Q9C5-F1
#
_entry.id   AF-A0AAJ1Q9C5-F1
#
_cell.length_a   1.000
_cell.length_b   1.000
_cell.length_c   1.000
_cell.angle_alpha   90.00
_cell.angle_beta   90.00
_cell.angle_gamma   90.00
#
_symmetry.space_group_name_H-M   'P 1'
#
loop_
_entity.id
_entity.type
_entity.pdbx_description
1 polymer ?
#
loop_
_entity_poly.entity_id
_entity_poly.type
_entity_poly.pdbx_seq_one_letter_code
_entity_poly.pdbx_strand_id
1 'polypeptide(L)'
;MNTTGMTKEKLLIVTLPNTLTFKHKGIIDFDNILKLFRWDYEGNSVTIDARQCKMADYQSLILLIQYIWYLKRNHVYVNLRYTKNTQFYNMWKNIDGKGCFNVLDNTQDNFHYVYNKPIFAIKYKDHNITQMLNTIRDYAMDLPTDLIRGYEDAVRYIISELTYNALEHGFNPQIPSLLQFNWYRDKNQLSFILADLGVGIKTHLEQTYAPFTNNTDAIAMALEPEISGTFGVNVGPYKQQNNAGMGLYLSSNLGKTLEADMYIVSGDGVAHISPLDVTYTTLENAWPGTFIYMTIGFDRLKTYDLHKHLEDFRKHATETVAKRNNIVRAPELYIDMYNYCGERCEVKLEAINLRERKIIPAIQKGETVILDFSHAITATHSFLTALLADPIKILGLKSYKQIKIIGANETIRTIIDFVFDTYTN
;
A
#
# COMPACT_ATOMS: atom_id res chain seq x y z
N MET A 1 -49.53 -22.52 -19.00
CA MET A 1 -48.84 -21.34 -19.54
C MET A 1 -48.05 -20.71 -18.40
N ASN A 2 -46.78 -21.08 -18.25
CA ASN A 2 -45.89 -20.45 -17.28
C ASN A 2 -45.32 -19.18 -17.91
N THR A 3 -45.78 -18.03 -17.44
CA THR A 3 -45.17 -16.74 -17.71
C THR A 3 -43.80 -16.70 -17.05
N THR A 4 -42.76 -17.02 -17.81
CA THR A 4 -41.38 -16.64 -17.54
C THR A 4 -41.34 -15.12 -17.43
N GLY A 5 -41.25 -14.60 -16.20
CA GLY A 5 -40.89 -13.22 -15.98
C GLY A 5 -39.49 -13.01 -16.53
N MET A 6 -39.37 -12.46 -17.74
CA MET A 6 -38.11 -11.90 -18.22
C MET A 6 -37.75 -10.75 -17.28
N THR A 7 -36.84 -11.00 -16.34
CA THR A 7 -36.10 -9.94 -15.67
C THR A 7 -35.48 -9.08 -16.76
N LYS A 8 -36.00 -7.86 -16.96
CA LYS A 8 -35.43 -6.86 -17.87
C LYS A 8 -33.92 -6.79 -17.59
N GLU A 9 -33.11 -7.10 -18.59
CA GLU A 9 -31.67 -6.83 -18.53
C GLU A 9 -31.47 -5.34 -18.26
N LYS A 10 -31.06 -5.02 -17.03
CA LYS A 10 -30.59 -3.68 -16.70
C LYS A 10 -29.26 -3.53 -17.43
N LEU A 11 -29.23 -2.64 -18.42
CA LEU A 11 -28.06 -2.31 -19.24
C LEU A 11 -27.59 -0.91 -18.89
N LEU A 12 -26.35 -0.78 -18.43
CA LEU A 12 -25.67 0.50 -18.26
C LEU A 12 -24.78 0.77 -19.47
N ILE A 13 -24.82 2.00 -19.99
CA ILE A 13 -23.90 2.47 -21.03
C ILE A 13 -23.00 3.54 -20.40
N VAL A 14 -21.70 3.27 -20.35
CA VAL A 14 -20.67 4.21 -19.91
C VAL A 14 -20.01 4.79 -21.16
N THR A 15 -20.36 6.02 -21.52
CA THR A 15 -19.74 6.71 -22.67
C THR A 15 -18.44 7.38 -22.22
N LEU A 16 -17.31 6.99 -22.83
CA LEU A 16 -16.03 7.62 -22.55
C LEU A 16 -15.98 9.03 -23.16
N PRO A 17 -15.29 9.99 -22.51
CA PRO A 17 -15.08 11.32 -23.06
C PRO A 17 -14.26 11.27 -24.35
N ASN A 18 -14.26 12.36 -25.12
CA ASN A 18 -13.43 12.49 -26.33
C ASN A 18 -11.93 12.30 -26.03
N THR A 19 -11.50 12.66 -24.82
CA THR A 19 -10.14 12.50 -24.33
C THR A 19 -10.20 11.93 -22.92
N LEU A 20 -9.69 10.71 -22.72
CA LEU A 20 -9.65 10.03 -21.43
C LEU A 20 -8.29 10.27 -20.75
N THR A 21 -8.16 11.36 -20.01
CA THR A 21 -6.90 11.77 -19.36
C THR A 21 -7.17 12.42 -18.01
N PHE A 22 -6.20 12.35 -17.09
CA PHE A 22 -6.24 13.13 -15.86
C PHE A 22 -5.96 14.62 -16.10
N LYS A 23 -5.27 14.98 -17.18
CA LYS A 23 -4.84 16.36 -17.40
C LYS A 23 -5.80 17.11 -18.30
N HIS A 24 -6.62 17.98 -17.73
CA HIS A 24 -7.52 18.85 -18.46
C HIS A 24 -7.10 20.32 -18.32
N LYS A 25 -6.82 20.99 -19.44
CA LYS A 25 -6.38 22.41 -19.48
C LYS A 25 -5.17 22.73 -18.57
N GLY A 26 -4.27 21.76 -18.40
CA GLY A 26 -3.07 21.93 -17.57
C GLY A 26 -3.21 21.48 -16.11
N ILE A 27 -4.43 21.20 -15.66
CA ILE A 27 -4.75 20.82 -14.27
C ILE A 27 -5.06 19.33 -14.21
N ILE A 28 -4.65 18.67 -13.13
CA ILE A 28 -5.01 17.29 -12.83
C ILE A 28 -6.42 17.25 -12.25
N ASP A 29 -7.30 16.48 -12.88
CA ASP A 29 -8.71 16.30 -12.54
C ASP A 29 -9.05 14.81 -12.63
N PHE A 30 -9.09 14.15 -11.48
CA PHE A 30 -9.43 12.73 -11.38
C PHE A 30 -10.93 12.50 -11.51
N ASP A 31 -11.78 13.42 -11.05
CA ASP A 31 -13.24 13.29 -11.06
C ASP A 31 -13.80 13.10 -12.48
N ASN A 32 -13.17 13.72 -13.48
CA ASN A 32 -13.53 13.49 -14.88
C ASN A 32 -13.46 12.03 -15.33
N ILE A 33 -12.59 11.23 -14.71
CA ILE A 33 -12.46 9.80 -14.96
C ILE A 33 -13.29 9.01 -13.96
N LEU A 34 -13.21 9.34 -12.68
CA LEU A 34 -13.86 8.55 -11.62
C LEU A 34 -15.39 8.59 -11.69
N LYS A 35 -15.99 9.68 -12.18
CA LYS A 35 -17.44 9.76 -12.42
C LYS A 35 -17.98 8.74 -13.43
N LEU A 36 -17.10 8.13 -14.23
CA LEU A 36 -17.45 7.09 -15.19
C LEU A 36 -17.68 5.73 -14.50
N PHE A 37 -17.16 5.54 -13.29
CA PHE A 37 -17.12 4.25 -12.60
C PHE A 37 -18.28 4.14 -11.61
N ARG A 38 -19.20 3.23 -11.91
CA ARG A 38 -20.39 2.97 -11.08
C ARG A 38 -20.18 1.71 -10.27
N TRP A 39 -19.53 1.89 -9.12
CA TRP A 39 -19.23 0.78 -8.20
C TRP A 39 -20.50 0.16 -7.60
N ASP A 40 -21.58 0.93 -7.47
CA ASP A 40 -22.89 0.54 -6.95
C ASP A 40 -23.79 -0.19 -7.97
N TYR A 41 -23.27 -0.57 -9.13
CA TYR A 41 -24.09 -1.12 -10.20
C TYR A 41 -24.46 -2.60 -9.99
N GLU A 42 -25.76 -2.87 -9.87
CA GLU A 42 -26.32 -4.22 -9.65
C GLU A 42 -26.91 -4.88 -10.92
N GLY A 43 -26.67 -4.32 -12.11
CA GLY A 43 -27.19 -4.90 -13.36
C GLY A 43 -26.27 -5.97 -13.96
N ASN A 44 -26.79 -6.71 -14.93
CA ASN A 44 -26.10 -7.88 -15.48
C ASN A 44 -25.16 -7.55 -16.64
N SER A 45 -25.25 -6.35 -17.20
CA SER A 45 -24.49 -5.95 -18.39
C SER A 45 -24.11 -4.47 -18.37
N VAL A 46 -22.88 -4.18 -18.78
CA VAL A 46 -22.33 -2.83 -18.99
C VAL A 46 -21.71 -2.75 -20.38
N THR A 47 -22.10 -1.74 -21.16
CA THR A 47 -21.40 -1.35 -22.38
C THR A 47 -20.52 -0.16 -22.11
N ILE A 48 -19.20 -0.31 -22.27
CA ILE A 48 -18.26 0.80 -22.26
C ILE A 48 -18.09 1.28 -23.70
N ASP A 49 -18.61 2.46 -24.00
CA ASP A 49 -18.62 3.04 -25.34
C ASP A 49 -17.50 4.07 -25.52
N ALA A 50 -16.42 3.63 -26.14
CA ALA A 50 -15.26 4.42 -26.49
C ALA A 50 -15.24 4.82 -27.98
N ARG A 51 -16.34 4.66 -28.73
CA ARG A 51 -16.36 4.95 -30.19
C ARG A 51 -16.04 6.41 -30.54
N GLN A 52 -16.40 7.33 -29.64
CA GLN A 52 -16.11 8.77 -29.77
C GLN A 52 -14.81 9.20 -29.05
N CYS A 53 -14.20 8.31 -28.26
CA CYS A 53 -12.95 8.58 -27.57
C CYS A 53 -11.79 8.59 -28.58
N LYS A 54 -11.17 9.76 -28.78
CA LYS A 54 -10.10 9.96 -29.74
C LYS A 54 -8.75 9.52 -29.18
N MET A 55 -8.47 9.85 -27.91
CA MET A 55 -7.21 9.56 -27.23
C MET A 55 -7.40 9.27 -25.74
N ALA A 56 -6.42 8.64 -25.13
CA ALA A 56 -6.31 8.50 -23.68
C ALA A 56 -4.90 8.88 -23.21
N ASP A 57 -4.66 8.93 -21.91
CA ASP A 57 -3.32 8.65 -21.37
C ASP A 57 -3.27 7.20 -20.84
N TYR A 58 -2.06 6.66 -20.69
CA TYR A 58 -1.93 5.27 -20.23
C TYR A 58 -2.44 5.08 -18.80
N GLN A 59 -2.32 6.11 -17.97
CA GLN A 59 -2.70 6.04 -16.57
C GLN A 59 -4.21 5.97 -16.36
N SER A 60 -5.00 6.70 -17.15
CA SER A 60 -6.47 6.60 -17.14
C SER A 60 -6.96 5.27 -17.67
N LEU A 61 -6.25 4.66 -18.63
CA LEU A 61 -6.56 3.31 -19.10
C LEU A 61 -6.39 2.26 -17.99
N ILE A 62 -5.46 2.46 -17.05
CA ILE A 62 -5.30 1.55 -15.91
C ILE A 62 -6.51 1.55 -15.00
N LEU A 63 -7.03 2.73 -14.66
CA LEU A 63 -8.25 2.81 -13.85
C LEU A 63 -9.46 2.20 -14.58
N LEU A 64 -9.53 2.37 -15.91
CA LEU A 64 -10.55 1.71 -16.73
C LEU A 64 -10.43 0.18 -16.69
N ILE A 65 -9.21 -0.38 -16.75
CA ILE A 65 -8.99 -1.84 -16.64
C ILE A 65 -9.41 -2.33 -15.25
N GLN A 66 -9.03 -1.64 -14.17
CA GLN A 66 -9.47 -1.99 -12.81
C GLN A 66 -10.99 -2.01 -12.70
N TYR A 67 -11.68 -1.03 -13.25
CA TYR A 67 -13.15 -1.00 -13.27
C TYR A 67 -13.75 -2.15 -14.09
N ILE A 68 -13.17 -2.48 -15.24
CA ILE A 68 -13.58 -3.64 -16.04
C ILE A 68 -13.43 -4.94 -15.23
N TRP A 69 -12.32 -5.10 -14.51
CA TRP A 69 -12.07 -6.26 -13.66
C TRP A 69 -13.04 -6.35 -12.48
N TYR A 70 -13.34 -5.21 -11.85
CA TYR A 70 -14.39 -5.12 -10.83
C TYR A 70 -15.74 -5.61 -11.34
N LEU A 71 -16.19 -5.11 -12.48
CA LEU A 71 -17.45 -5.54 -13.10
C LEU A 71 -17.43 -7.06 -13.39
N LYS A 72 -16.33 -7.58 -13.92
CA LYS A 72 -16.18 -9.01 -14.22
C LYS A 72 -16.23 -9.89 -12.97
N ARG A 73 -15.58 -9.49 -11.88
CA ARG A 73 -15.64 -10.24 -10.60
C ARG A 73 -17.02 -10.17 -9.94
N ASN A 74 -17.80 -9.14 -10.22
CA ASN A 74 -19.21 -9.05 -9.84
C ASN A 74 -20.17 -9.70 -10.86
N HIS A 75 -19.67 -10.59 -11.72
CA HIS A 75 -20.45 -11.34 -12.72
C HIS A 75 -21.20 -10.45 -13.74
N VAL A 76 -20.76 -9.21 -13.95
CA VAL A 76 -21.33 -8.30 -14.93
C VAL A 76 -20.69 -8.55 -16.30
N TYR A 77 -21.53 -8.75 -17.32
CA TYR A 77 -21.05 -8.84 -18.69
C TYR A 77 -20.56 -7.46 -19.18
N VAL A 78 -19.29 -7.38 -19.59
CA VAL A 78 -18.68 -6.15 -20.09
C VAL A 78 -18.53 -6.21 -21.60
N ASN A 79 -19.13 -5.24 -22.31
CA ASN A 79 -18.96 -5.03 -23.74
C ASN A 79 -18.20 -3.73 -24.00
N LEU A 80 -16.94 -3.82 -24.40
CA LEU A 80 -16.12 -2.66 -24.75
C LEU A 80 -16.19 -2.38 -26.26
N ARG A 81 -16.75 -1.22 -26.64
CA ARG A 81 -16.89 -0.78 -28.03
C ARG A 81 -15.91 0.35 -28.31
N TYR A 82 -15.10 0.23 -29.35
CA TYR A 82 -14.17 1.29 -29.79
C TYR A 82 -14.02 1.27 -31.31
N THR A 83 -13.61 2.42 -31.84
CA THR A 83 -13.32 2.60 -33.27
C THR A 83 -11.85 2.24 -33.52
N LYS A 84 -11.60 1.30 -34.42
CA LYS A 84 -10.23 0.97 -34.88
C LYS A 84 -9.58 2.21 -35.50
N ASN A 85 -8.25 2.26 -35.52
CA ASN A 85 -7.45 3.35 -36.11
C ASN A 85 -7.60 4.72 -35.41
N THR A 86 -8.09 4.74 -34.17
CA THR A 86 -8.02 5.93 -33.29
C THR A 86 -6.75 5.89 -32.44
N GLN A 87 -6.32 7.04 -31.89
CA GLN A 87 -5.20 7.04 -30.94
C GLN A 87 -5.56 6.25 -29.68
N PHE A 88 -6.80 6.33 -29.20
CA PHE A 88 -7.32 5.47 -28.14
C PHE A 88 -7.09 3.98 -28.45
N TYR A 89 -7.48 3.51 -29.63
CA TYR A 89 -7.29 2.11 -30.03
C TYR A 89 -5.81 1.70 -30.04
N ASN A 90 -4.93 2.56 -30.55
CA ASN A 90 -3.49 2.30 -30.56
C ASN A 90 -2.93 2.19 -29.14
N MET A 91 -3.33 3.09 -28.24
CA MET A 91 -2.89 3.07 -26.85
C MET A 91 -3.43 1.84 -26.11
N TRP A 92 -4.71 1.52 -26.28
CA TRP A 92 -5.34 0.31 -25.75
C TRP A 92 -4.61 -0.96 -26.23
N LYS A 93 -4.24 -1.02 -27.51
CA LYS A 93 -3.46 -2.12 -28.06
C LYS A 93 -2.05 -2.19 -27.47
N ASN A 94 -1.38 -1.05 -27.26
CA ASN A 94 0.01 -1.01 -26.80
C ASN A 94 0.22 -1.53 -25.37
N ILE A 95 -0.83 -1.51 -24.55
CA ILE A 95 -0.84 -2.09 -23.20
C ILE A 95 -1.55 -3.45 -23.13
N ASP A 96 -1.80 -4.08 -24.28
CA ASP A 96 -2.56 -5.34 -24.36
C ASP A 96 -3.93 -5.29 -23.67
N GLY A 97 -4.68 -4.21 -23.89
CA GLY A 97 -5.97 -4.02 -23.25
C GLY A 97 -6.99 -5.11 -23.60
N LYS A 98 -6.85 -5.81 -24.73
CA LYS A 98 -7.68 -7.00 -25.03
C LYS A 98 -7.33 -8.19 -24.13
N GLY A 99 -6.05 -8.38 -23.82
CA GLY A 99 -5.55 -9.42 -22.93
C GLY A 99 -5.96 -9.25 -21.48
N CYS A 100 -6.48 -8.08 -21.07
CA CYS A 100 -6.84 -7.81 -19.67
C CYS A 100 -7.78 -8.87 -19.08
N PHE A 101 -8.70 -9.45 -19.86
CA PHE A 101 -9.59 -10.50 -19.38
C PHE A 101 -8.83 -11.79 -19.06
N ASN A 102 -7.90 -12.20 -19.92
CA ASN A 102 -7.07 -13.38 -19.70
C ASN A 102 -6.15 -13.19 -18.49
N VAL A 103 -5.56 -12.01 -18.34
CA VAL A 103 -4.67 -11.67 -17.21
C VAL A 103 -5.41 -11.72 -15.87
N LEU A 104 -6.69 -11.36 -15.84
CA LEU A 104 -7.53 -11.47 -14.64
C LEU A 104 -7.80 -12.93 -14.26
N ASP A 105 -8.10 -13.77 -15.25
CA ASP A 105 -8.57 -15.14 -15.00
C ASP A 105 -7.44 -16.16 -14.82
N ASN A 106 -6.26 -15.91 -15.40
CA ASN A 106 -5.10 -16.78 -15.25
C ASN A 106 -4.05 -16.15 -14.34
N THR A 107 -3.74 -16.80 -13.21
CA THR A 107 -2.77 -16.27 -12.23
C THR A 107 -1.35 -16.18 -12.78
N GLN A 108 -0.97 -16.99 -13.79
CA GLN A 108 0.39 -17.01 -14.35
C GLN A 108 0.61 -16.02 -15.51
N ASP A 109 -0.46 -15.47 -16.09
CA ASP A 109 -0.34 -14.56 -17.24
C ASP A 109 -0.10 -13.11 -16.81
N ASN A 110 0.66 -12.37 -17.61
CA ASN A 110 0.77 -10.91 -17.49
C ASN A 110 0.53 -10.26 -18.86
N PHE A 111 0.44 -8.93 -18.90
CA PHE A 111 0.17 -8.18 -20.13
C PHE A 111 1.31 -8.30 -21.15
N HIS A 112 0.96 -8.46 -22.43
CA HIS A 112 1.92 -8.43 -23.53
C HIS A 112 2.06 -7.01 -24.11
N TYR A 113 2.75 -6.14 -23.39
CA TYR A 113 2.88 -4.74 -23.76
C TYR A 113 3.99 -4.45 -24.79
N VAL A 114 3.89 -3.29 -25.45
CA VAL A 114 5.00 -2.76 -26.26
C VAL A 114 6.10 -2.29 -25.33
N TYR A 115 7.35 -2.69 -25.58
CA TYR A 115 8.53 -2.48 -24.71
C TYR A 115 8.59 -1.13 -23.97
N ASN A 116 8.19 -0.02 -24.61
CA ASN A 116 8.22 1.31 -24.00
C ASN A 116 6.94 1.70 -23.21
N LYS A 117 6.00 0.77 -22.99
CA LYS A 117 4.69 0.94 -22.30
C LYS A 117 4.42 -0.17 -21.27
N PRO A 118 5.34 -0.43 -20.34
CA PRO A 118 5.18 -1.50 -19.37
C PRO A 118 3.91 -1.34 -18.53
N ILE A 119 3.20 -2.44 -18.39
CA ILE A 119 2.05 -2.63 -17.51
C ILE A 119 2.17 -4.00 -16.86
N PHE A 120 1.90 -4.07 -15.56
CA PHE A 120 2.00 -5.28 -14.78
C PHE A 120 0.75 -5.47 -13.92
N ALA A 121 0.19 -6.67 -13.98
CA ALA A 121 -0.68 -7.17 -12.93
C ALA A 121 0.17 -7.70 -11.77
N ILE A 122 0.01 -7.10 -10.60
CA ILE A 122 0.71 -7.44 -9.37
C ILE A 122 -0.18 -8.40 -8.58
N LYS A 123 0.21 -9.68 -8.57
CA LYS A 123 -0.59 -10.78 -8.00
C LYS A 123 0.04 -11.33 -6.73
N TYR A 124 -0.80 -11.74 -5.78
CA TYR A 124 -0.36 -12.36 -4.53
C TYR A 124 0.02 -13.84 -4.73
N LYS A 125 1.09 -14.27 -4.06
CA LYS A 125 1.71 -15.61 -4.17
C LYS A 125 2.30 -15.95 -5.55
N ASP A 126 2.38 -15.00 -6.46
CA ASP A 126 3.15 -15.19 -7.70
C ASP A 126 4.63 -15.35 -7.35
N HIS A 127 5.24 -16.46 -7.79
CA HIS A 127 6.67 -16.72 -7.58
C HIS A 127 7.55 -15.76 -8.39
N ASN A 128 6.94 -14.90 -9.22
CA ASN A 128 7.62 -13.98 -10.12
C ASN A 128 7.65 -12.51 -9.64
N ILE A 129 7.37 -12.20 -8.36
CA ILE A 129 7.56 -10.83 -7.83
C ILE A 129 8.98 -10.32 -8.11
N THR A 130 9.99 -11.18 -7.94
CA THR A 130 11.38 -10.87 -8.27
C THR A 130 11.56 -10.57 -9.77
N GLN A 131 10.88 -11.31 -10.65
CA GLN A 131 10.93 -11.07 -12.09
C GLN A 131 10.29 -9.73 -12.45
N MET A 132 9.13 -9.41 -11.89
CA MET A 132 8.47 -8.11 -12.07
C MET A 132 9.37 -6.97 -11.59
N LEU A 133 9.96 -7.07 -10.40
CA LEU A 133 10.91 -6.07 -9.87
C LEU A 133 12.16 -5.94 -10.75
N ASN A 134 12.67 -7.05 -11.28
CA ASN A 134 13.77 -7.03 -12.25
C ASN A 134 13.36 -6.34 -13.55
N THR A 135 12.15 -6.58 -14.08
CA THR A 135 11.68 -5.90 -15.28
C THR A 135 11.46 -4.40 -15.05
N ILE A 136 10.99 -4.01 -13.87
CA ILE A 136 10.90 -2.60 -13.46
C ILE A 136 12.30 -1.97 -13.43
N ARG A 137 13.28 -2.66 -12.84
CA ARG A 137 14.67 -2.21 -12.82
C ARG A 137 15.22 -2.07 -14.24
N ASP A 138 15.08 -3.10 -15.07
CA ASP A 138 15.66 -3.15 -16.40
C ASP A 138 15.06 -2.05 -17.29
N TYR A 139 13.74 -1.82 -17.24
CA TYR A 139 13.13 -0.68 -17.93
C TYR A 139 13.66 0.65 -17.43
N ALA A 140 13.80 0.83 -16.11
CA ALA A 140 14.33 2.06 -15.54
C ALA A 140 15.76 2.30 -16.03
N MET A 141 16.58 1.26 -16.15
CA MET A 141 17.94 1.33 -16.70
C MET A 141 17.98 1.59 -18.22
N ASP A 142 16.96 1.16 -18.95
CA ASP A 142 16.84 1.35 -20.41
C ASP A 142 16.29 2.74 -20.80
N LEU A 143 15.86 3.55 -19.84
CA LEU A 143 15.58 4.97 -20.10
C LEU A 143 16.88 5.65 -20.53
N PRO A 144 16.85 6.62 -21.48
CA PRO A 144 18.07 7.24 -21.97
C PRO A 144 18.88 7.80 -20.82
N THR A 145 20.13 7.36 -20.72
CA THR A 145 20.98 7.67 -19.57
C THR A 145 21.04 9.17 -19.32
N ASP A 146 21.13 9.99 -20.37
CA ASP A 146 21.15 11.45 -20.28
C ASP A 146 19.92 12.09 -19.61
N LEU A 147 18.78 11.38 -19.55
CA LEU A 147 17.54 11.85 -18.94
C LEU A 147 17.39 11.42 -17.47
N ILE A 148 17.98 10.30 -17.09
CA ILE A 148 17.79 9.69 -15.76
C ILE A 148 19.07 9.58 -14.92
N ARG A 149 20.24 9.93 -15.48
CA ARG A 149 21.55 9.71 -14.87
C ARG A 149 21.63 10.31 -13.48
N GLY A 150 21.85 9.44 -12.49
CA GLY A 150 21.96 9.80 -11.09
C GLY A 150 20.65 9.69 -10.30
N TYR A 151 19.55 9.27 -10.93
CA TYR A 151 18.21 9.18 -10.34
C TYR A 151 17.56 7.81 -10.47
N GLU A 152 18.22 6.87 -11.15
CA GLU A 152 17.72 5.53 -11.44
C GLU A 152 17.34 4.79 -10.17
N ASP A 153 18.23 4.83 -9.18
CA ASP A 153 18.02 4.14 -7.91
C ASP A 153 16.88 4.77 -7.11
N ALA A 154 16.64 6.07 -7.24
CA ALA A 154 15.53 6.76 -6.56
C ALA A 154 14.18 6.35 -7.14
N VAL A 155 14.06 6.37 -8.47
CA VAL A 155 12.85 5.94 -9.17
C VAL A 155 12.58 4.47 -8.90
N ARG A 156 13.63 3.62 -8.97
CA ARG A 156 13.54 2.20 -8.63
C ARG A 156 13.08 1.97 -7.20
N TYR A 157 13.64 2.71 -6.25
CA TYR A 157 13.26 2.62 -4.84
C TYR A 157 11.78 2.97 -4.65
N ILE A 158 11.34 4.12 -5.19
CA ILE A 158 9.94 4.55 -5.09
C ILE A 158 9.00 3.48 -5.67
N ILE A 159 9.25 3.03 -6.90
CA ILE A 159 8.35 2.04 -7.53
C ILE A 159 8.33 0.73 -6.71
N SER A 160 9.48 0.31 -6.17
CA SER A 160 9.56 -0.91 -5.36
C SER A 160 8.76 -0.79 -4.07
N GLU A 161 8.97 0.27 -3.29
CA GLU A 161 8.26 0.50 -2.02
C GLU A 161 6.75 0.65 -2.22
N LEU A 162 6.33 1.40 -3.25
CA LEU A 162 4.91 1.54 -3.55
C LEU A 162 4.29 0.20 -3.96
N THR A 163 4.99 -0.61 -4.76
CA THR A 163 4.54 -1.94 -5.17
C THR A 163 4.42 -2.89 -3.97
N TYR A 164 5.36 -2.84 -3.02
CA TYR A 164 5.26 -3.58 -1.76
C TYR A 164 4.04 -3.14 -0.95
N ASN A 165 3.77 -1.84 -0.84
CA ASN A 165 2.58 -1.34 -0.13
C ASN A 165 1.28 -1.86 -0.77
N ALA A 166 1.18 -1.90 -2.10
CA ALA A 166 0.01 -2.46 -2.78
C ALA A 166 -0.15 -3.96 -2.55
N LEU A 167 0.96 -4.71 -2.42
CA LEU A 167 0.95 -6.15 -2.11
C LEU A 167 0.64 -6.46 -0.65
N GLU A 168 1.15 -5.65 0.28
CA GLU A 168 1.04 -5.89 1.72
C GLU A 168 -0.26 -5.33 2.30
N HIS A 169 -0.74 -4.19 1.78
CA HIS A 169 -1.85 -3.42 2.38
C HIS A 169 -3.02 -3.18 1.42
N GLY A 170 -2.75 -3.00 0.13
CA GLY A 170 -3.76 -2.84 -0.93
C GLY A 170 -4.31 -4.17 -1.48
N PHE A 171 -3.98 -5.29 -0.84
CA PHE A 171 -4.23 -6.61 -1.41
C PHE A 171 -5.72 -6.92 -1.59
N ASN A 172 -6.09 -7.26 -2.82
CA ASN A 172 -7.37 -7.85 -3.16
C ASN A 172 -7.13 -9.24 -3.81
N PRO A 173 -7.60 -10.35 -3.21
CA PRO A 173 -7.35 -11.69 -3.73
C PRO A 173 -8.04 -11.98 -5.06
N GLN A 174 -9.06 -11.23 -5.42
CA GLN A 174 -9.84 -11.44 -6.64
C GLN A 174 -9.38 -10.56 -7.79
N ILE A 175 -8.87 -9.36 -7.49
CA ILE A 175 -8.48 -8.35 -8.48
C ILE A 175 -7.05 -7.90 -8.19
N PRO A 176 -6.09 -8.21 -9.09
CA PRO A 176 -4.70 -7.77 -8.93
C PRO A 176 -4.57 -6.24 -8.92
N SER A 177 -3.54 -5.74 -8.26
CA SER A 177 -3.14 -4.33 -8.42
C SER A 177 -2.47 -4.15 -9.78
N LEU A 178 -2.57 -2.94 -10.36
CA LEU A 178 -1.97 -2.60 -11.64
C LEU A 178 -0.90 -1.54 -11.48
N LEU A 179 0.30 -1.84 -11.97
CA LEU A 179 1.36 -0.88 -12.16
C LEU A 179 1.52 -0.59 -13.65
N GLN A 180 1.55 0.68 -14.03
CA GLN A 180 1.91 1.11 -15.37
C GLN A 180 2.83 2.31 -15.29
N PHE A 181 3.86 2.30 -16.12
CA PHE A 181 4.78 3.43 -16.24
C PHE A 181 5.17 3.64 -17.68
N ASN A 182 5.42 4.91 -18.03
CA ASN A 182 5.75 5.30 -19.38
C ASN A 182 6.54 6.60 -19.39
N TRP A 183 7.54 6.66 -20.27
CA TRP A 183 8.16 7.91 -20.67
C TRP A 183 7.43 8.55 -21.85
N TYR A 184 6.89 9.75 -21.62
CA TYR A 184 6.36 10.63 -22.66
C TYR A 184 7.48 11.51 -23.23
N ARG A 185 8.10 11.04 -24.33
CA ARG A 185 9.24 11.72 -24.98
C ARG A 185 8.98 13.18 -25.30
N ASP A 186 7.84 13.47 -25.91
CA ASP A 186 7.47 14.83 -26.34
C ASP A 186 7.25 15.80 -25.16
N LYS A 187 7.03 15.26 -23.95
CA LYS A 187 6.84 16.03 -22.71
C LYS A 187 8.08 16.02 -21.82
N ASN A 188 9.14 15.32 -22.23
CA ASN A 188 10.30 15.00 -21.41
C ASN A 188 9.94 14.55 -19.99
N GLN A 189 8.93 13.67 -19.88
CA GLN A 189 8.29 13.35 -18.60
C GLN A 189 8.13 11.83 -18.43
N LEU A 190 8.59 11.32 -17.29
CA LEU A 190 8.22 9.99 -16.81
C LEU A 190 6.89 10.09 -16.07
N SER A 191 6.00 9.13 -16.28
CA SER A 191 4.75 9.03 -15.54
C SER A 191 4.49 7.59 -15.15
N PHE A 192 4.02 7.38 -13.93
CA PHE A 192 3.55 6.07 -13.50
C PHE A 192 2.28 6.16 -12.66
N ILE A 193 1.54 5.07 -12.66
CA ILE A 193 0.40 4.85 -11.79
C ILE A 193 0.49 3.46 -11.18
N LEU A 194 0.20 3.37 -9.89
CA LEU A 194 -0.06 2.13 -9.19
C LEU A 194 -1.47 2.20 -8.63
N ALA A 195 -2.35 1.27 -9.00
CA ALA A 195 -3.74 1.27 -8.57
C ALA A 195 -4.16 -0.11 -8.05
N ASP A 196 -4.79 -0.14 -6.89
CA ASP A 196 -5.41 -1.32 -6.30
C ASP A 196 -6.91 -1.09 -6.06
N LEU A 197 -7.64 -2.19 -5.85
CA LEU A 197 -9.01 -2.19 -5.35
C LEU A 197 -9.06 -2.89 -3.98
N GLY A 198 -8.09 -2.58 -3.13
CA GLY A 198 -7.97 -3.07 -1.77
C GLY A 198 -8.89 -2.33 -0.79
N VAL A 199 -8.53 -2.34 0.49
CA VAL A 199 -9.36 -1.78 1.58
C VAL A 199 -9.30 -0.25 1.70
N GLY A 200 -8.31 0.38 1.06
CA GLY A 200 -8.04 1.82 1.18
C GLY A 200 -7.24 2.20 2.44
N ILE A 201 -6.60 3.36 2.41
CA ILE A 201 -5.67 3.83 3.46
C ILE A 201 -6.40 4.02 4.79
N LYS A 202 -7.55 4.69 4.79
CA LYS A 202 -8.32 4.96 6.02
C LYS A 202 -8.70 3.67 6.73
N THR A 203 -9.41 2.77 6.05
CA THR A 203 -9.83 1.47 6.59
C THR A 203 -8.63 0.68 7.10
N HIS A 204 -7.51 0.70 6.37
CA HIS A 204 -6.29 0.01 6.80
C HIS A 204 -5.72 0.60 8.10
N LEU A 205 -5.57 1.93 8.18
CA LEU A 205 -5.00 2.59 9.36
C LEU A 205 -5.90 2.46 10.59
N GLU A 206 -7.23 2.49 10.45
CA GLU A 206 -8.19 2.37 11.56
C GLU A 206 -8.20 0.98 12.23
N GLN A 207 -7.54 -0.02 11.63
CA GLN A 207 -7.24 -1.29 12.30
C GLN A 207 -6.26 -1.09 13.47
N THR A 208 -5.49 0.00 13.43
CA THR A 208 -4.39 0.27 14.38
C THR A 208 -4.50 1.60 15.11
N TYR A 209 -4.96 2.64 14.44
CA TYR A 209 -5.07 3.99 14.97
C TYR A 209 -6.53 4.34 15.29
N ALA A 210 -6.75 5.41 16.04
CA ALA A 210 -8.09 5.91 16.30
C ALA A 210 -8.81 6.23 14.98
N PRO A 211 -10.14 6.09 14.92
CA PRO A 211 -10.92 6.43 13.73
C PRO A 211 -10.64 7.86 13.25
N PHE A 212 -10.48 8.01 11.94
CA PHE A 212 -10.28 9.28 11.26
C PHE A 212 -11.62 9.86 10.83
N THR A 213 -11.73 11.18 10.89
CA THR A 213 -12.94 11.90 10.47
C THR A 213 -13.19 11.72 8.97
N ASN A 214 -12.15 11.85 8.16
CA ASN A 214 -12.22 11.83 6.69
C ASN A 214 -11.00 11.11 6.09
N ASN A 215 -11.05 10.81 4.79
CA ASN A 215 -9.94 10.11 4.10
C ASN A 215 -8.69 10.98 3.96
N THR A 216 -8.82 12.32 3.85
CA THR A 216 -7.66 13.22 3.76
C THR A 216 -6.80 13.21 5.02
N ASP A 217 -7.42 13.15 6.21
CA ASP A 217 -6.73 13.06 7.49
C ASP A 217 -5.96 11.73 7.61
N ALA A 218 -6.58 10.64 7.15
CA ALA A 218 -5.94 9.32 7.13
C ALA A 218 -4.75 9.29 6.16
N ILE A 219 -4.87 9.91 4.98
CA ILE A 219 -3.75 10.02 4.02
C ILE A 219 -2.63 10.88 4.61
N ALA A 220 -2.95 12.02 5.24
CA ALA A 220 -1.97 12.87 5.91
C ALA A 220 -1.23 12.09 7.01
N MET A 221 -1.95 11.34 7.84
CA MET A 221 -1.33 10.47 8.85
C MET A 221 -0.48 9.37 8.21
N ALA A 222 -0.91 8.75 7.10
CA ALA A 222 -0.12 7.72 6.39
C ALA A 222 1.23 8.24 5.87
N LEU A 223 1.33 9.54 5.60
CA LEU A 223 2.57 10.19 5.17
C LEU A 223 3.55 10.41 6.32
N GLU A 224 3.14 10.29 7.58
CA GLU A 224 4.02 10.47 8.73
C GLU A 224 4.95 9.27 8.95
N PRO A 225 6.16 9.49 9.51
CA PRO A 225 7.09 8.42 9.82
C PRO A 225 6.50 7.32 10.70
N GLU A 226 6.81 6.07 10.37
CA GLU A 226 6.39 4.83 11.06
C GLU A 226 4.87 4.57 11.07
N ILE A 227 4.06 5.34 10.34
CA ILE A 227 2.61 5.13 10.34
C ILE A 227 2.18 3.99 9.38
N SER A 228 2.74 3.96 8.17
CA SER A 228 2.30 3.06 7.09
C SER A 228 2.93 1.65 7.13
N GLY A 229 3.18 1.10 8.33
CA GLY A 229 4.08 -0.06 8.51
C GLY A 229 3.48 -1.45 8.33
N THR A 230 4.35 -2.42 8.05
CA THR A 230 4.03 -3.85 7.88
C THR A 230 3.61 -4.50 9.18
N PHE A 231 2.34 -4.86 9.29
CA PHE A 231 1.83 -5.70 10.35
C PHE A 231 1.91 -7.18 9.90
N GLY A 232 2.89 -7.94 10.43
CA GLY A 232 2.74 -9.39 10.65
C GLY A 232 2.99 -10.38 9.51
N VAL A 233 3.86 -10.13 8.52
CA VAL A 233 4.26 -11.17 7.54
C VAL A 233 5.77 -11.33 7.50
N ASN A 234 6.24 -12.58 7.64
CA ASN A 234 7.64 -13.00 7.52
C ASN A 234 8.34 -12.33 6.33
N VAL A 235 9.37 -11.56 6.65
CA VAL A 235 10.03 -10.69 5.69
C VAL A 235 11.28 -11.38 5.14
N GLY A 236 11.35 -11.49 3.81
CA GLY A 236 12.50 -12.06 3.13
C GLY A 236 13.82 -11.28 3.36
N PRO A 237 14.95 -11.83 2.89
CA PRO A 237 16.31 -11.41 3.26
C PRO A 237 16.73 -9.98 2.84
N TYR A 238 15.84 -9.22 2.19
CA TYR A 238 16.12 -7.86 1.71
C TYR A 238 15.54 -6.73 2.58
N LYS A 239 14.64 -6.97 3.55
CA LYS A 239 14.26 -5.94 4.53
C LYS A 239 15.19 -6.04 5.74
N GLN A 240 16.23 -5.20 5.76
CA GLN A 240 16.88 -4.83 7.02
C GLN A 240 15.79 -4.32 7.99
N GLN A 241 15.87 -4.74 9.25
CA GLN A 241 14.90 -4.51 10.34
C GLN A 241 14.54 -3.03 10.64
N ASN A 242 15.03 -2.05 9.86
CA ASN A 242 14.91 -0.61 10.10
C ASN A 242 13.91 0.13 9.17
N ASN A 243 13.19 -0.54 8.26
CA ASN A 243 12.34 0.13 7.25
C ASN A 243 10.82 -0.05 7.44
N ALA A 244 10.36 -0.71 8.51
CA ALA A 244 8.92 -0.90 8.73
C ALA A 244 8.21 0.45 8.99
N GLY A 245 7.22 0.79 8.18
CA GLY A 245 6.43 2.03 8.32
C GLY A 245 7.06 3.30 7.76
N MET A 246 8.16 3.17 7.02
CA MET A 246 8.85 4.29 6.41
C MET A 246 8.58 4.43 4.91
N GLY A 247 8.02 3.40 4.25
CA GLY A 247 7.94 3.32 2.79
C GLY A 247 7.22 4.52 2.13
N LEU A 248 6.05 4.91 2.65
CA LEU A 248 5.29 6.03 2.05
C LEU A 248 5.90 7.41 2.40
N TYR A 249 6.40 7.59 3.62
CA TYR A 249 7.15 8.80 4.02
C TYR A 249 8.42 8.98 3.18
N LEU A 250 9.21 7.93 2.98
CA LEU A 250 10.44 8.00 2.18
C LEU A 250 10.10 8.22 0.70
N SER A 251 9.11 7.50 0.16
CA SER A 251 8.71 7.65 -1.24
C SER A 251 8.21 9.07 -1.56
N SER A 252 7.42 9.67 -0.67
CA SER A 252 6.92 11.03 -0.84
C SER A 252 8.03 12.08 -0.77
N ASN A 253 8.95 11.97 0.20
CA ASN A 253 10.08 12.89 0.34
C ASN A 253 11.10 12.76 -0.80
N LEU A 254 11.37 11.54 -1.27
CA LEU A 254 12.18 11.32 -2.48
C LEU A 254 11.50 11.96 -3.69
N GLY A 255 10.18 11.81 -3.84
CA GLY A 255 9.41 12.49 -4.88
C GLY A 255 9.64 14.00 -4.91
N LYS A 256 9.67 14.66 -3.74
CA LYS A 256 9.98 16.10 -3.66
C LYS A 256 11.37 16.43 -4.18
N THR A 257 12.38 15.63 -3.81
CA THR A 257 13.76 15.83 -4.28
C THR A 257 13.90 15.59 -5.79
N LEU A 258 13.08 14.71 -6.37
CA LEU A 258 13.02 14.47 -7.81
C LEU A 258 12.26 15.57 -8.58
N GLU A 259 11.84 16.64 -7.89
CA GLU A 259 10.94 17.66 -8.41
C GLU A 259 9.67 17.06 -9.05
N ALA A 260 9.18 15.96 -8.47
CA ALA A 260 8.04 15.20 -8.95
C ALA A 260 6.71 15.76 -8.45
N ASP A 261 5.67 15.56 -9.26
CA ASP A 261 4.27 15.72 -8.85
C ASP A 261 3.72 14.33 -8.51
N MET A 262 3.39 14.09 -7.24
CA MET A 262 2.82 12.82 -6.76
C MET A 262 1.43 13.05 -6.18
N TYR A 263 0.50 12.18 -6.56
CA TYR A 263 -0.89 12.18 -6.10
C TYR A 263 -1.18 10.84 -5.45
N ILE A 264 -1.75 10.86 -4.25
CA ILE A 264 -2.25 9.68 -3.54
C ILE A 264 -3.75 9.85 -3.41
N VAL A 265 -4.52 8.88 -3.90
CA VAL A 265 -5.97 8.89 -3.84
C VAL A 265 -6.46 7.62 -3.15
N SER A 266 -7.29 7.77 -2.13
CA SER A 266 -7.95 6.65 -1.45
C SER A 266 -9.30 7.08 -0.89
N GLY A 267 -10.36 6.33 -1.19
CA GLY A 267 -11.71 6.82 -0.98
C GLY A 267 -11.96 8.09 -1.79
N ASP A 268 -12.50 9.11 -1.14
CA ASP A 268 -12.64 10.46 -1.71
C ASP A 268 -11.44 11.36 -1.42
N GLY A 269 -10.46 10.92 -0.63
CA GLY A 269 -9.34 11.75 -0.22
C GLY A 269 -8.22 11.80 -1.27
N VAL A 270 -7.62 12.97 -1.43
CA VAL A 270 -6.47 13.21 -2.32
C VAL A 270 -5.39 13.97 -1.56
N ALA A 271 -4.15 13.49 -1.64
CA ALA A 271 -2.97 14.27 -1.33
C ALA A 271 -2.19 14.55 -2.63
N HIS A 272 -1.88 15.82 -2.89
CA HIS A 272 -0.92 16.22 -3.91
C HIS A 272 0.37 16.67 -3.22
N ILE A 273 1.42 15.91 -3.45
CA ILE A 273 2.77 16.17 -2.99
C ILE A 273 3.53 16.80 -4.16
N SER A 274 3.82 18.08 -4.03
CA SER A 274 4.67 18.84 -4.93
C SER A 274 6.06 19.02 -4.31
N PRO A 275 7.05 19.51 -5.06
CA PRO A 275 8.37 19.80 -4.51
C PRO A 275 8.34 20.87 -3.41
N LEU A 276 7.33 21.75 -3.42
CA LEU A 276 7.22 22.91 -2.53
C LEU A 276 6.34 22.63 -1.32
N ASP A 277 5.27 21.86 -1.50
CA ASP A 277 4.22 21.70 -0.50
C ASP A 277 3.46 20.36 -0.65
N VAL A 278 2.63 20.08 0.34
CA VAL A 278 1.66 18.99 0.29
C VAL A 278 0.28 19.60 0.51
N THR A 279 -0.61 19.39 -0.45
CA THR A 279 -1.99 19.87 -0.38
C THR A 279 -2.95 18.69 -0.32
N TYR A 280 -4.10 18.90 0.31
CA TYR A 280 -5.13 17.88 0.47
C TYR A 280 -6.46 18.41 -0.05
N THR A 281 -7.19 17.56 -0.77
CA THR A 281 -8.54 17.86 -1.28
C THR A 281 -9.39 16.60 -1.27
N THR A 282 -10.69 16.77 -1.48
CA THR A 282 -11.64 15.67 -1.66
C THR A 282 -12.14 15.62 -3.09
N LEU A 283 -12.53 14.42 -3.53
CA LEU A 283 -13.17 14.15 -4.82
C LEU A 283 -14.68 14.04 -4.66
N GLU A 284 -15.42 14.32 -5.72
CA GLU A 284 -16.86 14.04 -5.77
C GLU A 284 -17.13 12.54 -5.92
N ASN A 285 -16.22 11.81 -6.59
CA ASN A 285 -16.35 10.39 -6.88
C ASN A 285 -15.19 9.62 -6.26
N ALA A 286 -15.50 8.74 -5.30
CA ALA A 286 -14.51 7.99 -4.56
C ALA A 286 -13.89 6.83 -5.37
N TRP A 287 -12.64 6.51 -5.05
CA TRP A 287 -11.96 5.29 -5.46
C TRP A 287 -12.01 4.24 -4.34
N PRO A 288 -12.51 3.01 -4.58
CA PRO A 288 -12.70 2.02 -3.51
C PRO A 288 -11.43 1.56 -2.79
N GLY A 289 -10.29 1.55 -3.47
CA GLY A 289 -8.99 1.13 -2.91
C GLY A 289 -8.05 2.31 -2.75
N THR A 290 -6.82 2.14 -3.24
CA THR A 290 -5.84 3.23 -3.35
C THR A 290 -5.28 3.30 -4.76
N PHE A 291 -5.01 4.50 -5.27
CA PHE A 291 -4.08 4.65 -6.38
C PHE A 291 -3.09 5.79 -6.13
N ILE A 292 -1.90 5.63 -6.68
CA ILE A 292 -0.83 6.60 -6.63
C ILE A 292 -0.45 6.94 -8.06
N TYR A 293 -0.52 8.20 -8.42
CA TYR A 293 -0.10 8.72 -9.72
C TYR A 293 1.08 9.67 -9.51
N MET A 294 2.19 9.46 -10.22
CA MET A 294 3.36 10.33 -10.12
C MET A 294 3.89 10.70 -11.50
N THR A 295 4.36 11.93 -11.63
CA THR A 295 5.09 12.40 -12.80
C THR A 295 6.40 13.09 -12.44
N ILE A 296 7.43 12.83 -13.23
CA ILE A 296 8.78 13.38 -13.05
C ILE A 296 9.18 14.03 -14.36
N GLY A 297 9.45 15.33 -14.35
CA GLY A 297 9.97 16.05 -15.50
C GLY A 297 11.49 16.03 -15.52
N PHE A 298 12.11 15.64 -16.63
CA PHE A 298 13.57 15.55 -16.71
C PHE A 298 14.25 16.92 -16.83
N ASP A 299 13.53 17.96 -17.26
CA ASP A 299 14.02 19.35 -17.32
C ASP A 299 14.26 19.99 -15.94
N ARG A 300 13.82 19.32 -14.87
CA ARG A 300 13.78 19.81 -13.49
C ARG A 300 14.81 19.14 -12.57
N LEU A 301 15.66 18.27 -13.11
CA LEU A 301 16.58 17.46 -12.31
C LEU A 301 17.90 18.21 -12.00
N LYS A 302 18.44 17.96 -10.80
CA LYS A 302 19.42 18.78 -10.08
C LYS A 302 20.64 18.05 -9.47
N THR A 303 21.38 17.12 -10.07
CA THR A 303 22.45 16.32 -9.38
C THR A 303 22.06 15.67 -8.03
N TYR A 304 22.13 14.36 -7.95
CA TYR A 304 21.48 13.62 -6.87
C TYR A 304 22.32 12.49 -6.31
N ASP A 305 22.37 12.43 -4.98
CA ASP A 305 22.99 11.35 -4.21
C ASP A 305 21.91 10.67 -3.38
N LEU A 306 21.43 9.51 -3.85
CA LEU A 306 20.34 8.79 -3.19
C LEU A 306 20.67 8.44 -1.74
N HIS A 307 21.88 7.96 -1.48
CA HIS A 307 22.29 7.46 -0.18
C HIS A 307 22.24 8.57 0.87
N LYS A 308 22.83 9.72 0.53
CA LYS A 308 22.81 10.89 1.41
C LYS A 308 21.40 11.36 1.73
N HIS A 309 20.53 11.48 0.72
CA HIS A 309 19.15 11.94 0.95
C HIS A 309 18.32 10.94 1.77
N LEU A 310 18.47 9.63 1.53
CA LEU A 310 17.81 8.61 2.34
C LEU A 310 18.26 8.65 3.80
N GLU A 311 19.55 8.85 4.06
CA GLU A 311 20.07 9.03 5.42
C GLU A 311 19.52 10.28 6.08
N ASP A 312 19.49 11.41 5.37
CA ASP A 312 18.92 12.66 5.87
C ASP A 312 17.44 12.50 6.20
N PHE A 313 16.65 11.87 5.32
CA PHE A 313 15.23 11.61 5.58
C PHE A 313 14.99 10.68 6.76
N ARG A 314 15.81 9.63 6.91
CA ARG A 314 15.77 8.74 8.07
C ARG A 314 16.10 9.48 9.36
N LYS A 315 17.10 10.37 9.35
CA LYS A 315 17.43 11.19 10.51
C LYS A 315 16.27 12.10 10.90
N HIS A 316 15.68 12.81 9.94
CA HIS A 316 14.50 13.66 10.18
C HIS A 316 13.30 12.84 10.69
N ALA A 317 13.11 11.63 10.17
CA ALA A 317 12.09 10.72 10.66
C ALA A 317 12.33 10.34 12.12
N THR A 318 13.54 9.93 12.49
CA THR A 318 13.90 9.61 13.88
C THR A 318 13.67 10.79 14.81
N GLU A 319 14.03 12.01 14.40
CA GLU A 319 13.78 13.22 15.18
C GLU A 319 12.28 13.53 15.33
N THR A 320 11.50 13.33 14.27
CA THR A 320 10.04 13.54 14.26
C THR A 320 9.33 12.51 15.14
N VAL A 321 9.74 11.24 15.05
CA VAL A 321 9.28 10.14 15.91
C VAL A 321 9.63 10.41 17.36
N ALA A 322 10.86 10.88 17.66
CA ALA A 322 11.28 11.22 19.01
C ALA A 322 10.45 12.38 19.59
N LYS A 323 10.18 13.42 18.79
CA LYS A 323 9.28 14.53 19.19
C LYS A 323 7.84 14.06 19.41
N ARG A 324 7.32 13.17 18.56
CA ARG A 324 5.99 12.55 18.70
C ARG A 324 5.91 11.69 19.97
N ASN A 325 6.94 10.91 20.27
CA ASN A 325 7.02 10.10 21.49
C ASN A 325 7.14 10.94 22.77
N ASN A 326 7.62 12.18 22.67
CA ASN A 326 7.66 13.14 23.78
C ASN A 326 6.33 13.87 24.04
N ILE A 327 5.30 13.68 23.19
CA ILE A 327 3.97 14.28 23.35
C ILE A 327 2.94 13.15 23.48
N VAL A 328 2.62 12.84 24.74
CA VAL A 328 1.53 11.98 25.24
C VAL A 328 1.71 10.47 24.99
N ARG A 329 2.32 9.78 25.96
CA ARG A 329 2.06 8.34 26.20
C ARG A 329 1.08 8.18 27.36
N ALA A 330 0.14 7.25 27.23
CA ALA A 330 -0.45 6.59 28.39
C ALA A 330 0.69 5.96 29.22
N PRO A 331 0.62 5.95 30.55
CA PRO A 331 1.72 5.50 31.40
C PRO A 331 2.27 4.14 30.95
N GLU A 332 3.60 4.00 30.89
CA GLU A 332 4.24 2.72 30.54
C GLU A 332 4.73 2.03 31.81
N LEU A 333 4.46 0.74 31.91
CA LEU A 333 5.03 -0.13 32.93
C LEU A 333 6.23 -0.87 32.34
N TYR A 334 7.42 -0.46 32.73
CA TYR A 334 8.66 -1.15 32.38
C TYR A 334 8.99 -2.25 33.39
N ILE A 335 9.30 -3.44 32.90
CA ILE A 335 9.67 -4.61 33.69
C ILE A 335 10.96 -5.18 33.10
N ASP A 336 12.07 -4.96 33.81
CA ASP A 336 13.30 -5.69 33.60
C ASP A 336 13.17 -7.09 34.19
N MET A 337 13.13 -8.11 33.31
CA MET A 337 12.90 -9.50 33.70
C MET A 337 14.02 -10.06 34.57
N TYR A 338 15.26 -9.58 34.44
CA TYR A 338 16.38 -10.01 35.26
C TYR A 338 16.13 -9.71 36.75
N ASN A 339 15.50 -8.56 37.05
CA ASN A 339 15.18 -8.20 38.43
C ASN A 339 14.13 -9.11 39.08
N TYR A 340 13.38 -9.90 38.29
CA TYR A 340 12.33 -10.79 38.79
C TYR A 340 12.70 -12.27 38.73
N CYS A 341 13.48 -12.68 37.72
CA CYS A 341 13.81 -14.08 37.49
C CYS A 341 15.30 -14.35 37.23
N GLY A 342 16.16 -13.35 37.39
CA GLY A 342 17.60 -13.46 37.12
C GLY A 342 17.90 -13.81 35.67
N GLU A 343 19.06 -14.43 35.43
CA GLU A 343 19.49 -14.85 34.09
C GLU A 343 18.68 -16.04 33.53
N ARG A 344 17.96 -16.77 34.39
CA ARG A 344 17.24 -18.00 34.03
C ARG A 344 15.79 -17.95 34.52
N CYS A 345 14.90 -17.55 33.61
CA CYS A 345 13.49 -17.37 33.88
C CYS A 345 12.70 -18.69 33.82
N GLU A 346 12.80 -19.48 34.89
CA GLU A 346 12.30 -20.86 34.92
C GLU A 346 11.21 -21.10 35.98
N VAL A 347 11.11 -20.23 37.00
CA VAL A 347 10.22 -20.43 38.15
C VAL A 347 8.80 -19.93 37.85
N LYS A 348 7.89 -20.86 37.55
CA LYS A 348 6.50 -20.56 37.20
C LYS A 348 5.77 -19.65 38.20
N LEU A 349 6.05 -19.79 39.50
CA LEU A 349 5.38 -19.00 40.55
C LEU A 349 5.77 -17.50 40.50
N GLU A 350 7.01 -17.19 40.10
CA GLU A 350 7.48 -15.80 39.93
C GLU A 350 6.75 -15.13 38.77
N ALA A 351 6.58 -15.85 37.65
CA ALA A 351 5.79 -15.39 36.51
C ALA A 351 4.34 -15.06 36.88
N ILE A 352 3.69 -15.94 37.66
CA ILE A 352 2.31 -15.72 38.13
C ILE A 352 2.25 -14.48 39.03
N ASN A 353 3.17 -14.36 40.00
CA ASN A 353 3.18 -13.22 40.91
C ASN A 353 3.39 -11.89 40.18
N LEU A 354 4.30 -11.86 39.20
CA LEU A 354 4.56 -10.67 38.38
C LEU A 354 3.34 -10.31 37.52
N ARG A 355 2.71 -11.32 36.92
CA ARG A 355 1.50 -11.16 36.11
C ARG A 355 0.35 -10.55 36.91
N GLU A 356 0.01 -11.16 38.05
CA GLU A 356 -1.14 -10.73 38.87
C GLU A 356 -0.91 -9.36 39.51
N ARG A 357 0.31 -9.07 39.98
CA ARG A 357 0.58 -7.85 40.75
C ARG A 357 0.88 -6.63 39.90
N LYS A 358 1.39 -6.82 38.68
CA LYS A 358 1.90 -5.72 37.85
C LYS A 358 1.31 -5.70 36.46
N ILE A 359 1.41 -6.81 35.72
CA ILE A 359 1.04 -6.84 34.29
C ILE A 359 -0.47 -6.67 34.09
N ILE A 360 -1.30 -7.49 34.76
CA ILE A 360 -2.76 -7.40 34.61
C ILE A 360 -3.30 -6.04 35.11
N PRO A 361 -2.89 -5.51 36.28
CA PRO A 361 -3.33 -4.18 36.72
C PRO A 361 -2.94 -3.04 35.78
N ALA A 362 -1.73 -3.07 35.19
CA ALA A 362 -1.28 -2.08 34.22
C ALA A 362 -2.13 -2.14 32.94
N ILE A 363 -2.35 -3.35 32.43
CA ILE A 363 -3.22 -3.58 31.27
C ILE A 363 -4.65 -3.06 31.51
N GLN A 364 -5.22 -3.31 32.70
CA GLN A 364 -6.56 -2.83 33.06
C GLN A 364 -6.64 -1.29 33.12
N LYS A 365 -5.53 -0.62 33.42
CA LYS A 365 -5.42 0.85 33.38
C LYS A 365 -5.14 1.41 31.97
N GLY A 366 -4.99 0.54 30.97
CA GLY A 366 -4.64 0.91 29.60
C GLY A 366 -3.16 1.23 29.39
N GLU A 367 -2.29 0.87 30.34
CA GLU A 367 -0.85 1.06 30.26
C GLU A 367 -0.23 0.08 29.25
N THR A 368 0.85 0.51 28.59
CA THR A 368 1.68 -0.42 27.81
C THR A 368 2.71 -1.05 28.75
N VAL A 369 2.79 -2.38 28.73
CA VAL A 369 3.74 -3.18 29.50
C VAL A 369 4.93 -3.52 28.62
N ILE A 370 6.13 -3.13 29.03
CA ILE A 370 7.39 -3.49 28.38
C ILE A 370 8.07 -4.57 29.22
N LEU A 371 8.30 -5.74 28.64
CA LEU A 371 9.07 -6.83 29.24
C LEU A 371 10.44 -6.88 28.58
N ASP A 372 11.48 -6.58 29.36
CA ASP A 372 12.85 -6.54 28.92
C ASP A 372 13.61 -7.81 29.33
N PHE A 373 14.03 -8.57 28.32
CA PHE A 373 14.79 -9.81 28.45
C PHE A 373 16.27 -9.65 28.10
N SER A 374 16.79 -8.42 27.99
CA SER A 374 18.18 -8.15 27.55
C SER A 374 19.25 -8.87 28.39
N HIS A 375 18.93 -9.20 29.64
CA HIS A 375 19.82 -9.90 30.58
C HIS A 375 19.37 -11.34 30.88
N ALA A 376 18.35 -11.85 30.19
CA ALA A 376 17.88 -13.22 30.34
C ALA A 376 18.56 -14.15 29.32
N ILE A 377 19.16 -15.22 29.81
CA ILE A 377 19.83 -16.26 29.00
C ILE A 377 18.81 -17.33 28.59
N THR A 378 17.96 -17.77 29.53
CA THR A 378 16.92 -18.77 29.27
C THR A 378 15.57 -18.34 29.84
N ALA A 379 14.48 -18.75 29.20
CA ALA A 379 13.14 -18.70 29.76
C ALA A 379 12.38 -19.96 29.36
N THR A 380 11.76 -20.65 30.33
CA THR A 380 11.04 -21.90 30.04
C THR A 380 9.67 -21.63 29.45
N HIS A 381 9.15 -22.57 28.67
CA HIS A 381 7.79 -22.52 28.14
C HIS A 381 6.74 -22.38 29.25
N SER A 382 6.92 -23.10 30.37
CA SER A 382 6.01 -23.04 31.52
C SER A 382 6.03 -21.67 32.20
N PHE A 383 7.18 -21.00 32.28
CA PHE A 383 7.31 -19.64 32.81
C PHE A 383 6.61 -18.62 31.90
N LEU A 384 6.95 -18.60 30.61
CA LEU A 384 6.42 -17.62 29.66
C LEU A 384 4.91 -17.77 29.45
N THR A 385 4.42 -19.02 29.40
CA THR A 385 2.97 -19.28 29.35
C THR A 385 2.28 -18.75 30.61
N ALA A 386 2.85 -19.00 31.78
CA ALA A 386 2.27 -18.53 33.04
C ALA A 386 2.30 -17.01 33.15
N LEU A 387 3.29 -16.34 32.56
CA LEU A 387 3.42 -14.88 32.56
C LEU A 387 2.40 -14.22 31.61
N LEU A 388 2.25 -14.76 30.40
CA LEU A 388 1.64 -14.05 29.27
C LEU A 388 0.24 -14.55 28.88
N ALA A 389 -0.10 -15.82 29.11
CA ALA A 389 -1.33 -16.41 28.55
C ALA A 389 -2.60 -15.67 28.99
N ASP A 390 -2.72 -15.31 30.28
CA ASP A 390 -3.91 -14.63 30.79
C ASP A 390 -3.98 -13.15 30.34
N PRO A 391 -2.90 -12.35 30.40
CA PRO A 391 -2.83 -11.03 29.77
C PRO A 391 -3.24 -11.03 28.29
N ILE A 392 -2.75 -12.02 27.54
CA ILE A 392 -3.05 -12.16 26.12
C ILE A 392 -4.53 -12.48 25.91
N LYS A 393 -5.10 -13.42 26.67
CA LYS A 393 -6.54 -13.73 26.61
C LYS A 393 -7.42 -12.53 26.97
N ILE A 394 -7.02 -11.73 27.96
CA ILE A 394 -7.73 -10.50 28.36
C ILE A 394 -7.74 -9.49 27.20
N LEU A 395 -6.64 -9.40 26.45
CA LEU A 395 -6.45 -8.39 25.41
C LEU A 395 -6.83 -8.83 24.00
N GLY A 396 -6.90 -10.13 23.75
CA GLY A 396 -6.99 -10.70 22.41
C GLY A 396 -5.89 -10.15 21.50
N LEU A 397 -6.26 -9.72 20.29
CA LEU A 397 -5.34 -9.13 19.31
C LEU A 397 -4.64 -7.84 19.80
N LYS A 398 -5.15 -7.14 20.83
CA LYS A 398 -4.50 -5.94 21.38
C LYS A 398 -3.21 -6.25 22.16
N SER A 399 -3.01 -7.51 22.53
CA SER A 399 -1.84 -7.96 23.31
C SER A 399 -0.52 -7.66 22.60
N TYR A 400 -0.45 -7.84 21.27
CA TYR A 400 0.75 -7.54 20.47
C TYR A 400 1.18 -6.07 20.48
N LYS A 401 0.29 -5.14 20.90
CA LYS A 401 0.58 -3.70 21.00
C LYS A 401 0.83 -3.24 22.44
N GLN A 402 0.06 -3.78 23.38
CA GLN A 402 0.15 -3.39 24.79
C GLN A 402 1.21 -4.17 25.57
N ILE A 403 1.66 -5.33 25.08
CA ILE A 403 2.78 -6.08 25.68
C ILE A 403 3.94 -6.05 24.69
N LYS A 404 4.95 -5.21 24.97
CA LYS A 404 6.17 -5.10 24.17
C LYS A 404 7.27 -5.97 24.76
N ILE A 405 7.93 -6.73 23.91
CA ILE A 405 9.04 -7.61 24.29
C ILE A 405 10.31 -7.05 23.68
N ILE A 406 11.30 -6.73 24.52
CA ILE A 406 12.62 -6.25 24.09
C ILE A 406 13.71 -7.15 24.64
N GLY A 407 14.88 -7.18 23.99
CA GLY A 407 16.06 -7.90 24.48
C GLY A 407 15.99 -9.43 24.49
N ALA A 408 14.90 -10.04 24.01
CA ALA A 408 14.76 -11.50 23.99
C ALA A 408 15.66 -12.15 22.93
N ASN A 409 16.44 -13.16 23.32
CA ASN A 409 17.17 -14.00 22.38
C ASN A 409 16.23 -14.91 21.56
N GLU A 410 16.75 -15.52 20.49
CA GLU A 410 15.97 -16.31 19.53
C GLU A 410 15.13 -17.43 20.18
N THR A 411 15.69 -18.12 21.17
CA THR A 411 15.00 -19.20 21.89
C THR A 411 13.83 -18.68 22.71
N ILE A 412 14.05 -17.62 23.51
CA ILE A 412 13.01 -16.99 24.32
C ILE A 412 11.92 -16.42 23.41
N ARG A 413 12.33 -15.78 22.31
CA ARG A 413 11.42 -15.13 21.36
C ARG A 413 10.49 -16.15 20.68
N THR A 414 11.03 -17.27 20.24
CA THR A 414 10.26 -18.36 19.60
C THR A 414 9.13 -18.85 20.52
N ILE A 415 9.42 -19.02 21.81
CA ILE A 415 8.43 -19.47 22.80
C ILE A 415 7.37 -18.39 23.04
N ILE A 416 7.78 -17.12 23.13
CA ILE A 416 6.86 -16.00 23.30
C ILE A 416 5.89 -15.93 22.12
N ASP A 417 6.41 -15.94 20.89
CA ASP A 417 5.58 -15.86 19.68
C ASP A 417 4.60 -17.05 19.62
N PHE A 418 5.02 -18.25 19.99
CA PHE A 418 4.12 -19.40 20.12
C PHE A 418 2.98 -19.17 21.14
N VAL A 419 3.28 -18.58 22.30
CA VAL A 419 2.27 -18.26 23.32
C VAL A 419 1.31 -17.19 22.80
N PHE A 420 1.80 -16.16 22.12
CA PHE A 420 0.96 -15.16 21.48
C PHE A 420 0.01 -15.79 20.45
N ASP A 421 0.51 -16.59 19.53
CA ASP A 421 -0.31 -17.22 18.49
C ASP A 421 -1.33 -18.22 19.06
N THR A 422 -0.96 -18.92 20.14
CA THR A 422 -1.85 -19.91 20.78
C THR A 422 -3.02 -19.25 21.50
N TYR A 423 -2.82 -18.10 22.12
CA TYR A 423 -3.80 -17.50 23.05
C TYR A 423 -4.46 -16.21 22.53
N THR A 424 -4.15 -15.77 21.31
CA THR A 424 -4.82 -14.62 20.66
C THR A 424 -5.99 -14.99 19.73
N ASN A 425 -6.23 -16.28 19.50
CA ASN A 425 -7.34 -16.79 18.69
C ASN A 425 -8.67 -16.88 19.46
#